data_AF-A0A1C3YQ43-F1
#
_entry.id   AF-A0A1C3YQ43-F1
#
_cell.length_a   1.000
_cell.length_b   1.000
_cell.length_c   1.000
_cell.angle_alpha   90.00
_cell.angle_beta   90.00
_cell.angle_gamma   90.00
#
_symmetry.space_group_name_H-M   'P 1'
#
loop_
_entity.id
_entity.type
_entity.pdbx_description
1 polymer ?
#
loop_
_entity_poly.entity_id
_entity_poly.type
_entity_poly.pdbx_seq_one_letter_code
_entity_poly.pdbx_strand_id
1 'polypeptide(L)'
;MRFRHVLPLIGALFALYIIWGSTYFVIRVGVESWPPLMMAGVRFFSAGVVLTACLLLSGHKLPPLRLMLNAALLGVLLLAVGNGFVTVAEHQNVPSGIAAVVVATVPLFTLCFSHFFGITTRKLEWFGIAIGLAGIILLNSGGNLSGNPWGALMILVGSMSWAFGSVYGSRIALPVGMMAGAIEMLAAGIVLLVASALTGEQLTRMPSLQGFMAVGYLALFGSIIAINAYMYLIRNVSPAVATSYAYVNPVVAVLLGTGFGGEHLSPIEWLALGIIIMAVVLVTLGKYLLPQRPVVTPCEAEK
;
A
#
# COMPACT_ATOMS: atom_id res chain seq x y z
N MET A 1 15.52 27.19 -4.40
CA MET A 1 14.42 26.24 -4.71
C MET A 1 13.35 26.34 -3.63
N ARG A 2 12.41 27.30 -3.76
CA ARG A 2 10.96 27.10 -4.05
C ARG A 2 10.15 26.35 -2.98
N PHE A 3 9.79 27.05 -1.89
CA PHE A 3 8.78 26.64 -0.89
C PHE A 3 7.46 26.10 -1.50
N ARG A 4 7.06 26.62 -2.68
CA ARG A 4 5.85 26.22 -3.42
C ARG A 4 5.86 24.76 -3.90
N HIS A 5 7.03 24.14 -4.05
CA HIS A 5 7.15 22.72 -4.45
C HIS A 5 7.30 21.78 -3.27
N VAL A 6 7.71 22.29 -2.11
CA VAL A 6 7.92 21.49 -0.90
C VAL A 6 6.59 21.24 -0.17
N LEU A 7 5.69 22.22 -0.16
CA LEU A 7 4.40 22.10 0.53
C LEU A 7 3.52 20.95 0.00
N PRO A 8 3.36 20.74 -1.32
CA PRO A 8 2.61 19.60 -1.85
C PRO A 8 3.27 18.25 -1.51
N LEU A 9 4.60 18.19 -1.46
CA LEU A 9 5.34 16.98 -1.09
C LEU A 9 5.12 16.62 0.39
N ILE A 10 5.23 17.61 1.28
CA ILE A 10 4.96 17.42 2.72
C ILE A 10 3.50 16.99 2.93
N GLY A 11 2.55 17.66 2.26
CA GLY A 11 1.14 17.31 2.34
C GLY A 11 0.87 15.88 1.86
N ALA A 12 1.49 15.46 0.76
CA ALA A 12 1.34 14.10 0.23
C ALA A 12 1.96 13.06 1.17
N LEU A 13 3.15 13.31 1.73
CA LEU A 13 3.78 12.41 2.69
C LEU A 13 2.95 12.28 3.97
N PHE A 14 2.51 13.42 4.53
CA PHE A 14 1.65 13.44 5.71
C PHE A 14 0.35 12.67 5.47
N ALA A 15 -0.28 12.88 4.31
CA ALA A 15 -1.47 12.14 3.90
C ALA A 15 -1.19 10.63 3.88
N LEU A 16 -0.12 10.16 3.24
CA LEU A 16 0.19 8.72 3.25
C LEU A 16 0.45 8.19 4.65
N TYR A 17 1.21 8.92 5.46
CA TYR A 17 1.64 8.43 6.78
C TYR A 17 0.47 8.29 7.74
N ILE A 18 -0.40 9.29 7.79
CA ILE A 18 -1.51 9.33 8.74
C ILE A 18 -2.74 8.63 8.17
N ILE A 19 -3.11 8.90 6.93
CA ILE A 19 -4.32 8.34 6.34
C ILE A 19 -4.15 6.86 6.02
N TRP A 20 -3.05 6.42 5.40
CA TRP A 20 -2.89 4.97 5.17
C TRP A 20 -2.60 4.23 6.48
N GLY A 21 -1.88 4.83 7.42
CA GLY A 21 -1.74 4.28 8.76
C GLY A 21 -3.10 4.05 9.44
N SER A 22 -4.03 5.00 9.36
CA SER A 22 -5.37 4.85 9.94
C SER A 22 -6.28 3.90 9.15
N THR A 23 -6.03 3.71 7.85
CA THR A 23 -6.90 2.85 7.04
C THR A 23 -6.94 1.41 7.50
N TYR A 24 -5.88 0.85 8.08
CA TYR A 24 -5.92 -0.51 8.65
C TYR A 24 -6.96 -0.60 9.76
N PHE A 25 -6.95 0.33 10.71
CA PHE A 25 -7.95 0.37 11.77
C PHE A 25 -9.38 0.56 11.21
N VAL A 26 -9.56 1.47 10.25
CA VAL A 26 -10.88 1.74 9.68
C VAL A 26 -11.38 0.59 8.80
N ILE A 27 -10.50 -0.15 8.12
CA ILE A 27 -10.84 -1.39 7.41
C ILE A 27 -11.35 -2.39 8.43
N ARG A 28 -10.63 -2.61 9.54
CA ARG A 28 -11.05 -3.52 10.61
C ARG A 28 -12.44 -3.20 11.17
N VAL A 29 -12.78 -1.91 11.34
CA VAL A 29 -14.12 -1.46 11.74
C VAL A 29 -15.16 -1.73 10.63
N GLY A 30 -14.81 -1.47 9.37
CA GLY A 30 -15.73 -1.66 8.25
C GLY A 30 -16.11 -3.12 8.01
N VAL A 31 -15.13 -4.04 8.09
CA VAL A 31 -15.34 -5.48 7.84
C VAL A 31 -16.17 -6.17 8.93
N GLU A 32 -16.45 -5.52 10.06
CA GLU A 32 -17.41 -6.04 11.04
C GLU A 32 -18.86 -5.98 10.53
N SER A 33 -19.15 -5.06 9.61
CA SER A 33 -20.49 -4.82 9.08
C SER A 33 -20.64 -5.19 7.61
N TRP A 34 -19.53 -5.34 6.88
CA TRP A 34 -19.52 -5.58 5.45
C TRP A 34 -18.72 -6.84 5.09
N PRO A 35 -19.22 -7.66 4.15
CA PRO A 35 -18.37 -8.61 3.42
C PRO A 35 -17.13 -7.91 2.82
N PRO A 36 -15.94 -8.48 2.96
CA PRO A 36 -14.68 -7.78 2.73
C PRO A 36 -14.47 -7.35 1.27
N LEU A 37 -14.74 -8.23 0.30
CA LEU A 37 -14.55 -7.88 -1.12
C LEU A 37 -15.59 -6.86 -1.57
N MET A 38 -16.83 -6.99 -1.11
CA MET A 38 -17.89 -6.02 -1.37
C MET A 38 -17.54 -4.66 -0.78
N MET A 39 -17.06 -4.60 0.46
CA MET A 39 -16.65 -3.35 1.10
C MET A 39 -15.57 -2.63 0.31
N ALA A 40 -14.49 -3.36 -0.02
CA ALA A 40 -13.38 -2.81 -0.79
C ALA A 40 -13.84 -2.42 -2.21
N GLY A 41 -14.70 -3.23 -2.83
CA GLY A 41 -15.30 -2.98 -4.13
C GLY A 41 -16.13 -1.69 -4.14
N VAL A 42 -17.08 -1.54 -3.22
CA VAL A 42 -17.91 -0.33 -3.07
C VAL A 42 -17.03 0.89 -2.79
N ARG A 43 -16.04 0.77 -1.90
CA ARG A 43 -15.08 1.83 -1.59
C ARG A 43 -14.36 2.33 -2.84
N PHE A 44 -13.71 1.44 -3.58
CA PHE A 44 -12.90 1.85 -4.74
C PHE A 44 -13.78 2.24 -5.94
N PHE A 45 -14.88 1.54 -6.17
CA PHE A 45 -15.80 1.87 -7.25
C PHE A 45 -16.42 3.25 -7.05
N SER A 46 -16.95 3.55 -5.86
CA SER A 46 -17.52 4.87 -5.57
C SER A 46 -16.48 6.00 -5.65
N ALA A 47 -15.29 5.79 -5.07
CA ALA A 47 -14.19 6.75 -5.16
C ALA A 47 -13.76 7.01 -6.62
N GLY A 48 -13.66 5.95 -7.42
CA GLY A 48 -13.33 6.01 -8.84
C GLY A 48 -14.41 6.76 -9.64
N VAL A 49 -15.68 6.42 -9.46
CA VAL A 49 -16.81 7.09 -10.14
C VAL A 49 -16.85 8.57 -9.81
N VAL A 50 -16.77 8.93 -8.53
CA VAL A 50 -16.80 10.33 -8.09
C VAL A 50 -15.63 11.11 -8.70
N LEU A 51 -14.40 10.59 -8.59
CA LEU A 51 -13.23 11.28 -9.11
C LEU A 51 -13.26 11.40 -10.64
N THR A 52 -13.62 10.34 -11.36
CA THR A 52 -13.76 10.38 -12.82
C THR A 52 -14.83 11.37 -13.23
N ALA A 53 -16.01 11.36 -12.61
CA ALA A 53 -17.09 12.30 -12.90
C ALA A 53 -16.64 13.76 -12.67
N CYS A 54 -16.02 14.06 -11.53
CA CYS A 54 -15.49 15.39 -11.24
C CYS A 54 -14.47 15.86 -12.29
N LEU A 55 -13.56 14.97 -12.72
CA LEU A 55 -12.55 15.31 -13.73
C LEU A 55 -13.17 15.58 -15.10
N LEU A 56 -14.11 14.76 -15.54
CA LEU A 56 -14.82 14.94 -16.81
C LEU A 56 -15.66 16.23 -16.81
N LEU A 57 -16.38 16.49 -15.73
CA LEU A 57 -17.15 17.74 -15.56
C LEU A 57 -16.25 18.98 -15.49
N SER A 58 -15.00 18.81 -15.04
CA SER A 58 -13.99 19.87 -15.03
C SER A 58 -13.26 20.03 -16.39
N GLY A 59 -13.73 19.35 -17.45
CA GLY A 59 -13.18 19.48 -18.80
C GLY A 59 -11.97 18.59 -19.12
N HIS A 60 -11.58 17.68 -18.22
CA HIS A 60 -10.54 16.69 -18.55
C HIS A 60 -11.10 15.67 -19.55
N LYS A 61 -10.25 15.20 -20.46
CA LYS A 61 -10.60 14.17 -21.44
C LYS A 61 -10.16 12.80 -20.95
N LEU A 62 -10.87 11.75 -21.38
CA LEU A 62 -10.42 10.38 -21.17
C LEU A 62 -9.09 10.17 -21.92
N PRO A 63 -8.11 9.50 -21.29
CA PRO A 63 -6.83 9.24 -21.92
C PRO A 63 -6.98 8.13 -22.98
N PRO A 64 -5.99 7.95 -23.88
CA PRO A 64 -5.99 6.85 -24.84
C PRO A 64 -6.12 5.48 -24.15
N LEU A 65 -6.78 4.53 -24.81
CA LEU A 65 -7.07 3.19 -24.27
C LEU A 65 -5.84 2.50 -23.69
N ARG A 66 -4.67 2.62 -24.34
CA ARG A 66 -3.41 2.04 -23.84
C ARG A 66 -3.04 2.55 -22.43
N LEU A 67 -3.19 3.85 -22.17
CA LEU A 67 -2.91 4.42 -20.85
C LEU A 67 -3.97 4.01 -19.83
N MET A 68 -5.23 3.89 -20.26
CA MET A 68 -6.31 3.37 -19.42
C MET A 68 -6.05 1.93 -18.98
N LEU A 69 -5.65 1.06 -19.91
CA LEU A 69 -5.33 -0.34 -19.62
C LEU A 69 -4.13 -0.48 -18.68
N ASN A 70 -3.11 0.36 -18.85
CA ASN A 70 -1.96 0.41 -17.94
C ASN A 70 -2.38 0.82 -16.51
N ALA A 71 -3.18 1.88 -16.38
CA ALA A 71 -3.70 2.31 -15.09
C ALA A 71 -4.65 1.27 -14.48
N ALA A 72 -5.50 0.65 -15.28
CA ALA A 72 -6.39 -0.42 -14.82
C ALA A 72 -5.60 -1.61 -14.26
N LEU A 73 -4.53 -2.02 -14.95
CA LEU A 73 -3.62 -3.08 -14.47
C LEU A 73 -2.98 -2.71 -13.12
N LEU A 74 -2.54 -1.46 -12.94
CA LEU A 74 -2.02 -1.01 -11.64
C LEU A 74 -3.11 -1.00 -10.57
N GLY A 75 -4.33 -0.60 -10.90
CA GLY A 75 -5.48 -0.67 -10.00
C GLY A 75 -5.73 -2.10 -9.51
N VAL A 76 -5.66 -3.07 -10.42
CA VAL A 76 -5.79 -4.49 -10.06
C VAL A 76 -4.65 -4.93 -9.13
N LEU A 77 -3.40 -4.65 -9.48
CA LEU A 77 -2.24 -5.11 -8.70
C LEU A 77 -2.17 -4.45 -7.31
N LEU A 78 -2.31 -3.13 -7.26
CA LEU A 78 -2.16 -2.35 -6.03
C LEU A 78 -3.42 -2.41 -5.18
N LEU A 79 -4.58 -2.08 -5.74
CA LEU A 79 -5.79 -1.87 -4.96
C LEU A 79 -6.62 -3.15 -4.82
N ALA A 80 -6.84 -3.88 -5.92
CA ALA A 80 -7.67 -5.10 -5.86
C ALA A 80 -6.94 -6.25 -5.16
N VAL A 81 -5.72 -6.58 -5.59
CA VAL A 81 -4.94 -7.66 -4.97
C VAL A 81 -4.26 -7.15 -3.70
N GLY A 82 -3.52 -6.05 -3.77
CA GLY A 82 -2.77 -5.51 -2.63
C GLY A 82 -3.67 -5.15 -1.45
N ASN A 83 -4.58 -4.19 -1.63
CA ASN A 83 -5.46 -3.75 -0.54
C ASN A 83 -6.65 -4.72 -0.28
N GLY A 84 -7.15 -5.39 -1.32
CA GLY A 84 -8.23 -6.38 -1.15
C GLY A 84 -7.81 -7.56 -0.27
N PHE A 85 -6.59 -8.09 -0.41
CA PHE A 85 -6.12 -9.18 0.47
C PHE A 85 -5.90 -8.73 1.91
N VAL A 86 -5.48 -7.49 2.14
CA VAL A 86 -5.44 -6.92 3.51
C VAL A 86 -6.85 -6.87 4.09
N THR A 87 -7.82 -6.40 3.32
CA THR A 87 -9.23 -6.32 3.76
C THR A 87 -9.80 -7.69 4.10
N VAL A 88 -9.52 -8.71 3.29
CA VAL A 88 -9.95 -10.08 3.57
C VAL A 88 -9.23 -10.65 4.80
N ALA A 89 -7.93 -10.39 4.96
CA ALA A 89 -7.17 -10.87 6.11
C ALA A 89 -7.69 -10.25 7.43
N GLU A 90 -7.98 -8.95 7.45
CA GLU A 90 -8.56 -8.29 8.63
C GLU A 90 -9.97 -8.80 8.95
N HIS A 91 -10.78 -9.12 7.94
CA HIS A 91 -12.07 -9.80 8.14
C HIS A 91 -11.89 -11.21 8.73
N GLN A 92 -10.78 -11.88 8.48
CA GLN A 92 -10.42 -13.15 9.13
C GLN A 92 -9.74 -12.94 10.51
N ASN A 93 -10.04 -11.83 11.17
CA ASN A 93 -9.58 -11.47 12.51
C ASN A 93 -8.07 -11.23 12.65
N VAL A 94 -7.37 -10.92 11.55
CA VAL A 94 -6.01 -10.38 11.69
C VAL A 94 -6.11 -8.97 12.28
N PRO A 95 -5.45 -8.67 13.42
CA PRO A 95 -5.44 -7.33 13.99
C PRO A 95 -4.86 -6.30 13.02
N SER A 96 -5.41 -5.09 13.01
CA SER A 96 -5.02 -4.01 12.09
C SER A 96 -3.55 -3.61 12.27
N GLY A 97 -3.06 -3.57 13.51
CA GLY A 97 -1.65 -3.32 13.80
C GLY A 97 -0.74 -4.39 13.19
N ILE A 98 -1.11 -5.67 13.29
CA ILE A 98 -0.36 -6.80 12.72
C ILE A 98 -0.40 -6.75 11.19
N ALA A 99 -1.55 -6.45 10.60
CA ALA A 99 -1.68 -6.30 9.15
C ALA A 99 -0.73 -5.21 8.62
N ALA A 100 -0.69 -4.05 9.27
CA ALA A 100 0.23 -2.97 8.93
C ALA A 100 1.71 -3.38 9.06
N VAL A 101 2.06 -4.13 10.10
CA VAL A 101 3.43 -4.68 10.30
C VAL A 101 3.84 -5.58 9.14
N VAL A 102 2.98 -6.50 8.71
CA VAL A 102 3.30 -7.39 7.58
C VAL A 102 3.41 -6.60 6.28
N VAL A 103 2.53 -5.61 6.05
CA VAL A 103 2.64 -4.70 4.89
C VAL A 103 3.92 -3.86 4.91
N ALA A 104 4.53 -3.61 6.08
CA ALA A 104 5.82 -2.92 6.15
C ALA A 104 6.96 -3.68 5.42
N THR A 105 6.73 -4.91 4.96
CA THR A 105 7.66 -5.67 4.11
C THR A 105 7.60 -5.29 2.62
N VAL A 106 6.63 -4.48 2.19
CA VAL A 106 6.55 -3.96 0.81
C VAL A 106 7.88 -3.44 0.29
N PRO A 107 8.66 -2.61 1.02
CA PRO A 107 9.96 -2.12 0.54
C PRO A 107 10.98 -3.24 0.31
N LEU A 108 10.93 -4.32 1.09
CA LEU A 108 11.80 -5.49 0.90
C LEU A 108 11.48 -6.16 -0.44
N PHE A 109 10.21 -6.38 -0.75
CA PHE A 109 9.78 -6.90 -2.06
C PHE A 109 10.07 -5.92 -3.20
N THR A 110 9.91 -4.61 -2.98
CA THR A 110 10.22 -3.57 -3.97
C THR A 110 11.69 -3.64 -4.36
N LEU A 111 12.61 -3.89 -3.42
CA LEU A 111 14.02 -4.11 -3.74
C LEU A 111 14.24 -5.37 -4.58
N CYS A 112 13.63 -6.49 -4.20
CA CYS A 112 13.75 -7.75 -4.95
C CYS A 112 13.28 -7.55 -6.40
N PHE A 113 12.12 -6.95 -6.61
CA PHE A 113 11.63 -6.65 -7.95
C PHE A 113 12.51 -5.63 -8.66
N SER A 114 12.97 -4.58 -8.00
CA SER A 114 13.91 -3.61 -8.57
C SER A 114 15.18 -4.27 -9.12
N HIS A 115 15.71 -5.28 -8.42
CA HIS A 115 16.86 -6.07 -8.87
C HIS A 115 16.61 -6.80 -10.18
N PHE A 116 15.46 -7.48 -10.30
CA PHE A 116 15.06 -8.17 -11.53
C PHE A 116 14.95 -7.24 -12.74
N PHE A 117 14.77 -5.94 -12.49
CA PHE A 117 14.74 -4.93 -13.53
C PHE A 117 16.04 -4.09 -13.63
N GLY A 118 17.17 -4.65 -13.19
CA GLY A 118 18.50 -4.09 -13.43
C GLY A 118 18.97 -3.01 -12.45
N ILE A 119 18.23 -2.76 -11.36
CA ILE A 119 18.70 -1.85 -10.30
C ILE A 119 19.68 -2.64 -9.42
N THR A 120 20.92 -2.15 -9.30
CA THR A 120 21.94 -2.80 -8.46
C THR A 120 21.53 -2.80 -7.00
N THR A 121 21.54 -3.97 -6.37
CA THR A 121 21.23 -4.17 -4.95
C THR A 121 22.48 -4.46 -4.14
N ARG A 122 22.48 -4.05 -2.88
CA ARG A 122 23.66 -4.12 -1.98
C ARG A 122 23.56 -5.29 -1.01
N LYS A 123 24.71 -5.79 -0.53
CA LYS A 123 24.74 -6.83 0.52
C LYS A 123 23.97 -6.43 1.79
N LEU A 124 24.02 -5.15 2.15
CA LEU A 124 23.30 -4.59 3.30
C LEU A 124 21.77 -4.64 3.11
N GLU A 125 21.29 -4.48 1.88
CA GLU A 125 19.86 -4.57 1.55
C GLU A 125 19.37 -6.02 1.68
N TRP A 126 20.16 -6.99 1.23
CA TRP A 126 19.88 -8.42 1.45
C TRP A 126 19.88 -8.81 2.92
N PHE A 127 20.76 -8.21 3.74
CA PHE A 127 20.75 -8.42 5.18
C PHE A 127 19.48 -7.86 5.83
N GLY A 128 19.04 -6.65 5.46
CA GLY A 128 17.78 -6.10 5.92
C GLY A 128 16.56 -6.93 5.46
N ILE A 129 16.58 -7.49 4.25
CA ILE A 129 15.55 -8.43 3.79
C ILE A 129 15.51 -9.67 4.71
N ALA A 130 16.66 -10.28 5.02
CA ALA A 130 16.73 -11.44 5.90
C ALA A 130 16.21 -11.13 7.32
N ILE A 131 16.57 -9.98 7.89
CA ILE A 131 16.06 -9.53 9.20
C ILE A 131 14.55 -9.32 9.15
N GLY A 132 14.03 -8.67 8.10
CA GLY A 132 12.59 -8.45 7.95
C GLY A 132 11.81 -9.75 7.85
N LEU A 133 12.31 -10.72 7.08
CA LEU A 133 11.73 -12.07 6.99
C LEU A 133 11.76 -12.79 8.35
N ALA A 134 12.86 -12.70 9.10
CA ALA A 134 12.95 -13.24 10.46
C ALA A 134 11.93 -12.57 11.40
N GLY A 135 11.72 -11.25 11.26
CA GLY A 135 10.69 -10.51 11.97
C GLY A 135 9.27 -11.02 11.68
N ILE A 136 8.95 -11.36 10.42
CA ILE A 136 7.65 -11.97 10.06
C ILE A 136 7.48 -13.35 10.71
N ILE A 137 8.53 -14.18 10.68
CA ILE A 137 8.50 -15.51 11.31
C ILE A 137 8.26 -15.38 12.82
N LEU A 138 8.95 -14.43 13.47
CA LEU A 138 8.76 -14.13 14.88
C LEU A 138 7.33 -13.63 15.17
N LEU A 139 6.78 -12.77 14.30
CA LEU A 139 5.40 -12.29 14.43
C LEU A 139 4.38 -13.44 14.41
N ASN A 140 4.63 -14.48 13.59
CA ASN A 140 3.80 -15.68 13.55
C ASN A 140 3.80 -16.45 14.89
N SER A 141 4.95 -16.49 15.58
CA SER A 141 5.08 -17.16 16.88
C SER A 141 4.42 -16.42 18.07
N GLY A 142 3.94 -15.20 17.86
CA GLY A 142 3.40 -14.31 18.91
C GLY A 142 1.97 -14.59 19.39
N GLY A 143 1.29 -15.59 18.83
CA GLY A 143 -0.03 -16.04 19.29
C GLY A 143 -1.22 -15.57 18.43
N ASN A 144 -1.26 -14.32 17.97
CA ASN A 144 -2.40 -13.83 17.17
C ASN A 144 -2.39 -14.34 15.72
N LEU A 145 -1.21 -14.64 15.16
CA LEU A 145 -1.05 -15.21 13.82
C LEU A 145 -0.98 -16.75 13.81
N SER A 146 -0.62 -17.38 14.92
CA SER A 146 -0.56 -18.84 15.03
C SER A 146 -1.93 -19.51 14.86
N GLY A 147 -3.03 -18.75 15.03
CA GLY A 147 -4.39 -19.19 14.72
C GLY A 147 -4.86 -18.93 13.28
N ASN A 148 -4.14 -18.11 12.49
CA ASN A 148 -4.53 -17.78 11.11
C ASN A 148 -3.31 -17.55 10.18
N PRO A 149 -2.59 -18.61 9.79
CA PRO A 149 -1.47 -18.50 8.84
C PRO A 149 -1.91 -18.03 7.45
N TRP A 150 -3.18 -18.22 7.10
CA TRP A 150 -3.73 -17.83 5.81
C TRP A 150 -3.85 -16.31 5.66
N GLY A 151 -4.28 -15.61 6.71
CA GLY A 151 -4.32 -14.14 6.74
C GLY A 151 -2.93 -13.52 6.54
N ALA A 152 -1.89 -14.10 7.15
CA ALA A 152 -0.51 -13.68 6.94
C ALA A 152 -0.08 -13.83 5.47
N LEU A 153 -0.37 -15.00 4.88
CA LEU A 153 -0.05 -15.30 3.49
C LEU A 153 -0.78 -14.34 2.54
N MET A 154 -2.05 -14.06 2.78
CA MET A 154 -2.82 -13.07 2.01
C MET A 154 -2.17 -11.70 2.05
N ILE A 155 -1.77 -11.20 3.23
CA ILE A 155 -1.11 -9.89 3.34
C ILE A 155 0.25 -9.90 2.67
N LEU A 156 1.02 -10.99 2.73
CA LEU A 156 2.30 -11.12 2.03
C LEU A 156 2.12 -11.10 0.52
N VAL A 157 1.16 -11.84 -0.03
CA VAL A 157 0.84 -11.82 -1.46
C VAL A 157 0.36 -10.43 -1.88
N GLY A 158 -0.48 -9.79 -1.06
CA GLY A 158 -0.90 -8.40 -1.27
C GLY A 158 0.29 -7.44 -1.29
N SER A 159 1.24 -7.60 -0.36
CA SER A 159 2.46 -6.80 -0.27
C SER A 159 3.38 -7.00 -1.47
N MET A 160 3.53 -8.24 -1.95
CA MET A 160 4.28 -8.55 -3.16
C MET A 160 3.63 -7.93 -4.40
N SER A 161 2.30 -8.06 -4.53
CA SER A 161 1.54 -7.45 -5.64
C SER A 161 1.67 -5.93 -5.62
N TRP A 162 1.58 -5.32 -4.44
CA TRP A 162 1.77 -3.88 -4.26
C TRP A 162 3.18 -3.44 -4.67
N ALA A 163 4.20 -4.14 -4.20
CA ALA A 163 5.59 -3.85 -4.51
C ALA A 163 5.87 -3.99 -6.01
N PHE A 164 5.39 -5.08 -6.63
CA PHE A 164 5.54 -5.31 -8.07
C PHE A 164 4.82 -4.23 -8.88
N GLY A 165 3.55 -3.95 -8.57
CA GLY A 165 2.76 -2.91 -9.24
C GLY A 165 3.41 -1.53 -9.13
N SER A 166 4.03 -1.21 -8.00
CA SER A 166 4.73 0.07 -7.80
C SER A 166 6.00 0.16 -8.65
N VAL A 167 6.80 -0.91 -8.70
CA VAL A 167 8.01 -0.96 -9.54
C VAL A 167 7.65 -0.94 -11.03
N TYR A 168 6.68 -1.75 -11.45
CA TYR A 168 6.20 -1.80 -12.83
C TYR A 168 5.56 -0.47 -13.26
N GLY A 169 4.74 0.12 -12.40
CA GLY A 169 4.08 1.41 -12.61
C GLY A 169 5.05 2.57 -12.85
N SER A 170 6.23 2.53 -12.23
CA SER A 170 7.29 3.52 -12.47
C SER A 170 7.90 3.47 -13.87
N ARG A 171 7.67 2.38 -14.63
CA ARG A 171 8.26 2.15 -15.95
C ARG A 171 7.28 2.24 -17.12
N ILE A 172 5.99 2.25 -16.84
CA ILE A 172 4.96 2.31 -17.88
C ILE A 172 4.40 3.72 -18.01
N ALA A 173 3.95 4.07 -19.20
CA ALA A 173 3.21 5.30 -19.40
C ALA A 173 1.82 5.20 -18.75
N LEU A 174 1.49 6.19 -17.93
CA LEU A 174 0.22 6.30 -17.22
C LEU A 174 -0.50 7.60 -17.62
N PRO A 175 -1.82 7.70 -17.40
CA PRO A 175 -2.55 8.96 -17.54
C PRO A 175 -1.92 10.09 -16.72
N VAL A 176 -2.09 11.32 -17.21
CA VAL A 176 -1.57 12.51 -16.52
C VAL A 176 -2.52 12.91 -15.40
N GLY A 177 -1.96 13.40 -14.29
CA GLY A 177 -2.73 13.91 -13.15
C GLY A 177 -3.58 12.83 -12.46
N MET A 178 -4.69 13.28 -11.87
CA MET A 178 -5.56 12.44 -11.01
C MET A 178 -6.37 11.39 -11.79
N MET A 179 -6.37 11.45 -13.12
CA MET A 179 -7.08 10.48 -13.96
C MET A 179 -6.46 9.07 -13.86
N ALA A 180 -5.16 8.96 -13.57
CA ALA A 180 -4.52 7.67 -13.34
C ALA A 180 -5.12 6.96 -12.11
N GLY A 181 -5.15 7.65 -10.97
CA GLY A 181 -5.75 7.14 -9.74
C GLY A 181 -7.25 6.86 -9.88
N ALA A 182 -7.98 7.69 -10.63
CA ALA A 182 -9.41 7.47 -10.90
C ALA A 182 -9.67 6.13 -11.63
N ILE A 183 -8.88 5.86 -12.68
CA ILE A 183 -9.00 4.61 -13.46
C ILE A 183 -8.52 3.40 -12.63
N GLU A 184 -7.44 3.55 -11.86
CA GLU A 184 -6.97 2.51 -10.92
C GLU A 184 -8.08 2.10 -9.94
N MET A 185 -8.74 3.09 -9.32
CA MET A 185 -9.84 2.85 -8.38
C MET A 185 -11.07 2.23 -9.05
N LEU A 186 -11.46 2.71 -10.25
CA LEU A 186 -12.57 2.11 -11.00
C LEU A 186 -12.31 0.65 -11.35
N ALA A 187 -11.13 0.36 -11.91
CA ALA A 187 -10.76 -1.00 -12.30
C ALA A 187 -10.72 -1.94 -11.08
N ALA A 188 -10.12 -1.49 -9.98
CA ALA A 188 -10.08 -2.24 -8.74
C ALA A 188 -11.47 -2.49 -8.15
N GLY A 189 -12.30 -1.45 -8.11
CA GLY A 189 -13.69 -1.54 -7.65
C GLY A 189 -14.49 -2.56 -8.44
N ILE A 190 -14.39 -2.53 -9.77
CA ILE A 190 -15.07 -3.51 -10.64
C ILE A 190 -14.57 -4.93 -10.36
N VAL A 191 -13.25 -5.15 -10.32
CA VAL A 191 -12.68 -6.48 -10.08
C VAL A 191 -13.09 -7.03 -8.72
N LEU A 192 -13.08 -6.20 -7.67
CA LEU A 192 -13.47 -6.59 -6.32
C LEU A 192 -14.97 -6.88 -6.20
N LEU A 193 -15.83 -6.08 -6.85
CA LEU A 193 -17.27 -6.35 -6.88
C LEU A 193 -17.60 -7.62 -7.66
N VAL A 194 -16.91 -7.88 -8.77
CA VAL A 194 -17.03 -9.15 -9.51
C VAL A 194 -16.55 -10.31 -8.64
N ALA A 195 -15.40 -10.17 -7.98
CA ALA A 195 -14.89 -11.19 -7.06
C ALA A 195 -15.89 -11.47 -5.93
N SER A 196 -16.45 -10.43 -5.32
CA SER A 196 -17.49 -10.51 -4.29
C SER A 196 -18.72 -11.29 -4.77
N ALA A 197 -19.19 -11.01 -5.98
CA ALA A 197 -20.31 -11.74 -6.60
C ALA A 197 -19.95 -13.22 -6.87
N LEU A 198 -18.74 -13.50 -7.37
CA LEU A 198 -18.27 -14.86 -7.66
C LEU A 198 -18.05 -15.69 -6.39
N THR A 199 -17.63 -15.07 -5.29
CA THR A 199 -17.50 -15.73 -3.98
C THR A 199 -18.83 -15.85 -3.23
N GLY A 200 -19.91 -15.27 -3.77
CA GLY A 200 -21.23 -15.32 -3.15
C GLY A 200 -21.35 -14.46 -1.90
N GLU A 201 -20.56 -13.40 -1.76
CA GLU A 201 -20.73 -12.46 -0.66
C GLU A 201 -22.10 -11.79 -0.76
N GLN A 202 -22.84 -11.80 0.35
CA GLN A 202 -24.15 -11.19 0.42
C GLN A 202 -24.26 -10.32 1.65
N LEU A 203 -24.97 -9.21 1.49
CA LEU A 203 -25.28 -8.28 2.55
C LEU A 203 -26.47 -8.85 3.35
N THR A 204 -26.19 -9.71 4.34
CA THR A 204 -27.22 -10.41 5.12
C THR A 204 -27.96 -9.49 6.09
N ARG A 205 -27.30 -8.41 6.54
CA ARG A 205 -27.87 -7.37 7.41
C ARG A 205 -27.34 -6.02 6.97
N MET A 206 -28.19 -5.01 6.96
CA MET A 206 -27.77 -3.63 6.68
C MET A 206 -26.57 -3.22 7.53
N PRO A 207 -25.52 -2.64 6.93
CA PRO A 207 -24.34 -2.25 7.68
C PRO A 207 -24.69 -1.20 8.72
N SER A 208 -23.98 -1.24 9.85
CA SER A 208 -24.13 -0.22 10.88
C SER A 208 -23.75 1.16 10.34
N LEU A 209 -24.18 2.22 11.03
CA LEU A 209 -23.75 3.58 10.73
C LEU A 209 -22.21 3.69 10.74
N GLN A 210 -21.54 3.01 11.68
CA GLN A 210 -20.07 2.94 11.75
C GLN A 210 -19.48 2.28 10.50
N GLY A 211 -20.08 1.19 10.02
CA GLY A 211 -19.67 0.53 8.77
C GLY A 211 -19.81 1.44 7.55
N PHE A 212 -20.89 2.21 7.43
CA PHE A 212 -21.03 3.20 6.36
C PHE A 212 -20.03 4.35 6.47
N MET A 213 -19.80 4.87 7.68
CA MET A 213 -18.78 5.89 7.93
C MET A 213 -17.38 5.39 7.60
N ALA A 214 -17.06 4.12 7.90
CA ALA A 214 -15.80 3.49 7.56
C ALA A 214 -15.60 3.46 6.04
N VAL A 215 -16.59 2.99 5.27
CA VAL A 215 -16.52 3.00 3.80
C VAL A 215 -16.38 4.43 3.26
N GLY A 216 -17.12 5.39 3.80
CA GLY A 216 -17.03 6.80 3.40
C GLY A 216 -15.64 7.40 3.67
N TYR A 217 -15.08 7.15 4.86
CA TYR A 217 -13.72 7.57 5.21
C TYR A 217 -12.68 6.93 4.28
N LEU A 218 -12.80 5.62 4.06
CA LEU A 218 -11.89 4.86 3.22
C LEU A 218 -11.97 5.29 1.75
N ALA A 219 -13.16 5.64 1.25
CA ALA A 219 -13.36 6.13 -0.11
C ALA A 219 -12.77 7.54 -0.29
N LEU A 220 -13.05 8.47 0.63
CA LEU A 220 -12.58 9.85 0.52
C LEU A 220 -11.10 10.00 0.87
N PHE A 221 -10.73 9.64 2.09
CA PHE A 221 -9.37 9.84 2.59
C PHE A 221 -8.45 8.73 2.10
N GLY A 222 -8.83 7.47 2.36
CA GLY A 222 -8.00 6.32 2.05
C GLY A 222 -7.78 6.07 0.55
N SER A 223 -8.73 6.49 -0.29
CA SER A 223 -8.69 6.29 -1.74
C SER A 223 -8.46 7.60 -2.49
N ILE A 224 -9.44 8.51 -2.57
CA ILE A 224 -9.31 9.72 -3.41
C ILE A 224 -8.08 10.55 -3.01
N ILE A 225 -7.92 10.88 -1.73
CA ILE A 225 -6.81 11.74 -1.29
C ILE A 225 -5.48 10.96 -1.34
N ALA A 226 -5.41 9.81 -0.67
CA ALA A 226 -4.14 9.12 -0.48
C ALA A 226 -3.59 8.46 -1.75
N ILE A 227 -4.42 7.86 -2.62
CA ILE A 227 -3.91 7.28 -3.89
C ILE A 227 -3.35 8.35 -4.80
N ASN A 228 -4.02 9.50 -4.91
CA ASN A 228 -3.51 10.61 -5.72
C ASN A 228 -2.24 11.22 -5.12
N ALA A 229 -2.13 11.32 -3.79
CA ALA A 229 -0.90 11.69 -3.11
C ALA A 229 0.24 10.71 -3.41
N TYR A 230 -0.03 9.40 -3.40
CA TYR A 230 0.95 8.36 -3.74
C TYR A 230 1.43 8.48 -5.18
N MET A 231 0.50 8.61 -6.13
CA MET A 231 0.84 8.79 -7.55
C MET A 231 1.64 10.07 -7.80
N TYR A 232 1.34 11.13 -7.07
CA TYR A 232 2.16 12.35 -7.08
C TYR A 232 3.58 12.07 -6.56
N LEU A 233 3.72 11.37 -5.43
CA LEU A 233 5.04 11.08 -4.84
C LEU A 233 5.89 10.18 -5.73
N ILE A 234 5.37 9.08 -6.29
CA ILE A 234 6.16 8.18 -7.16
C ILE A 234 6.75 8.93 -8.37
N ARG A 235 6.10 10.00 -8.84
CA ARG A 235 6.57 10.82 -9.97
C ARG A 235 7.51 11.94 -9.57
N ASN A 236 7.51 12.39 -8.32
CA ASN A 236 8.19 13.61 -7.88
C ASN A 236 9.29 13.39 -6.85
N VAL A 237 9.36 12.22 -6.21
CA VAL A 237 10.41 11.88 -5.24
C VAL A 237 11.07 10.55 -5.57
N SER A 238 12.21 10.28 -4.94
CA SER A 238 12.83 8.97 -5.05
C SER A 238 11.88 7.86 -4.55
N PRO A 239 11.96 6.63 -5.10
CA PRO A 239 11.14 5.50 -4.63
C PRO A 239 11.23 5.28 -3.11
N ALA A 240 12.41 5.49 -2.51
CA ALA A 240 12.62 5.34 -1.07
C ALA A 240 11.78 6.32 -0.23
N VAL A 241 11.61 7.56 -0.70
CA VAL A 241 10.76 8.56 -0.04
C VAL A 241 9.29 8.31 -0.37
N ALA A 242 8.97 7.83 -1.58
CA ALA A 242 7.59 7.48 -1.92
C ALA A 242 7.05 6.31 -1.07
N THR A 243 7.92 5.38 -0.65
CA THR A 243 7.54 4.21 0.16
C THR A 243 7.81 4.36 1.66
N SER A 244 8.25 5.52 2.13
CA SER A 244 8.61 5.71 3.55
C SER A 244 7.40 5.73 4.49
N TYR A 245 6.18 5.79 3.96
CA TYR A 245 4.97 5.59 4.75
C TYR A 245 4.95 4.21 5.43
N ALA A 246 5.61 3.21 4.85
CA ALA A 246 5.70 1.87 5.39
C ALA A 246 6.36 1.82 6.79
N TYR A 247 7.13 2.85 7.19
CA TYR A 247 7.70 2.97 8.55
C TYR A 247 6.69 3.45 9.59
N VAL A 248 5.80 4.34 9.16
CA VAL A 248 4.92 5.09 10.06
C VAL A 248 3.57 4.40 10.19
N ASN A 249 3.10 3.78 9.11
CA ASN A 249 1.82 3.08 9.09
C ASN A 249 1.67 2.04 10.21
N PRO A 250 2.65 1.17 10.50
CA PRO A 250 2.52 0.20 11.60
C PRO A 250 2.33 0.89 12.95
N VAL A 251 3.05 1.98 13.22
CA VAL A 251 2.93 2.73 14.48
C VAL A 251 1.53 3.36 14.59
N VAL A 252 1.05 4.01 13.53
CA VAL A 252 -0.28 4.62 13.52
C VAL A 252 -1.38 3.56 13.65
N ALA A 253 -1.28 2.45 12.91
CA ALA A 253 -2.23 1.36 12.96
C ALA A 253 -2.28 0.72 14.35
N VAL A 254 -1.12 0.46 14.96
CA VAL A 254 -1.03 -0.07 16.33
C VAL A 254 -1.64 0.91 17.33
N LEU A 255 -1.29 2.20 17.30
CA LEU A 255 -1.83 3.19 18.24
C LEU A 255 -3.36 3.29 18.14
N LEU A 256 -3.91 3.25 16.93
CA LEU A 256 -5.36 3.28 16.72
C LEU A 256 -6.02 1.96 17.10
N GLY A 257 -5.42 0.83 16.74
CA GLY A 257 -5.91 -0.51 17.06
C GLY A 257 -5.93 -0.77 18.56
N THR A 258 -4.84 -0.48 19.28
CA THR A 258 -4.78 -0.67 20.74
C THR A 258 -5.56 0.40 21.50
N GLY A 259 -5.61 1.64 20.99
CA GLY A 259 -6.25 2.77 21.67
C GLY A 259 -7.76 2.82 21.50
N PHE A 260 -8.27 2.54 20.29
CA PHE A 260 -9.69 2.62 19.96
C PHE A 260 -10.31 1.27 19.60
N GLY A 261 -9.53 0.34 19.05
CA GLY A 261 -10.00 -0.98 18.62
C GLY A 261 -10.00 -2.07 19.69
N GLY A 262 -9.41 -1.79 20.86
CA GLY A 262 -9.23 -2.80 21.90
C GLY A 262 -8.28 -3.94 21.50
N GLU A 263 -7.41 -3.73 20.50
CA GLU A 263 -6.42 -4.73 20.11
C GLU A 263 -5.34 -4.87 21.18
N HIS A 264 -4.89 -6.11 21.43
CA HIS A 264 -3.81 -6.39 22.37
C HIS A 264 -2.67 -7.09 21.65
N LEU A 265 -1.50 -6.43 21.65
CA LEU A 265 -0.27 -6.98 21.09
C LEU A 265 0.55 -7.67 22.17
N SER A 266 0.99 -8.89 21.90
CA SER A 266 1.90 -9.62 22.78
C SER A 266 3.30 -8.98 22.78
N PRO A 267 4.13 -9.22 23.82
CA PRO A 267 5.51 -8.74 23.84
C PRO A 267 6.34 -9.20 22.63
N ILE A 268 6.04 -10.39 22.10
CA ILE A 268 6.69 -10.94 20.90
C ILE A 268 6.32 -10.12 19.66
N GLU A 269 5.06 -9.68 19.56
CA GLU A 269 4.59 -8.86 18.44
C GLU A 269 5.18 -7.45 18.47
N TRP A 270 5.34 -6.87 19.66
CA TRP A 270 6.09 -5.62 19.84
C TRP A 270 7.56 -5.76 19.41
N LEU A 271 8.20 -6.87 19.76
CA LEU A 271 9.57 -7.16 19.35
C LEU A 271 9.66 -7.33 17.82
N ALA A 272 8.74 -8.09 17.22
CA ALA A 272 8.67 -8.30 15.78
C ALA A 272 8.44 -6.99 15.00
N LEU A 273 7.54 -6.12 15.49
CA LEU A 273 7.34 -4.77 14.96
C LEU A 273 8.66 -3.98 14.97
N GLY A 274 9.40 -3.99 16.08
CA GLY A 274 10.70 -3.32 16.20
C GLY A 274 11.73 -3.86 15.21
N ILE A 275 11.81 -5.19 15.06
CA ILE A 275 12.71 -5.86 14.11
C ILE A 275 12.38 -5.51 12.67
N ILE A 276 11.11 -5.53 12.29
CA ILE A 276 10.67 -5.21 10.93
C ILE A 276 10.93 -3.74 10.61
N ILE A 277 10.58 -2.81 11.50
CA ILE A 277 10.89 -1.40 11.31
C ILE A 277 12.41 -1.20 11.14
N MET A 278 13.22 -1.83 12.00
CA MET A 278 14.69 -1.73 11.92
C MET A 278 15.21 -2.28 10.59
N ALA A 279 14.73 -3.43 10.13
CA ALA A 279 15.09 -4.03 8.87
C ALA A 279 14.84 -3.10 7.67
N VAL A 280 13.66 -2.49 7.63
CA VAL A 280 13.26 -1.59 6.54
C VAL A 280 14.08 -0.28 6.61
N VAL A 281 14.35 0.23 7.83
CA VAL A 281 15.20 1.42 8.05
C VAL A 281 16.64 1.14 7.59
N LEU A 282 17.20 -0.03 7.95
CA LEU A 282 18.54 -0.45 7.56
C LEU A 282 18.69 -0.54 6.04
N VAL A 283 17.72 -1.16 5.37
CA VAL A 283 17.63 -1.23 3.91
C VAL A 283 17.66 0.16 3.28
N THR A 284 16.94 1.12 3.87
CA THR A 284 16.76 2.44 3.26
C THR A 284 17.91 3.38 3.56
N LEU A 285 18.41 3.40 4.80
CA LEU A 285 19.61 4.15 5.16
C LEU A 285 20.86 3.58 4.48
N GLY A 286 20.90 2.27 4.26
CA GLY A 286 21.96 1.60 3.52
C GLY A 286 22.19 2.19 2.13
N LYS A 287 21.15 2.72 1.48
CA LYS A 287 21.24 3.44 0.20
C LYS A 287 21.93 4.80 0.31
N TYR A 288 21.64 5.54 1.39
CA TYR A 288 22.11 6.91 1.63
C TYR A 288 23.50 6.99 2.26
N LEU A 289 23.76 6.20 3.29
CA LEU A 289 25.00 6.27 4.08
C LEU A 289 26.21 5.69 3.35
N LEU A 290 25.99 4.85 2.33
CA LEU A 290 27.05 4.21 1.55
C LEU A 290 26.89 4.51 0.04
N PRO A 291 26.96 5.77 -0.44
CA PRO A 291 26.80 6.06 -1.86
C PRO A 291 27.83 5.28 -2.69
N GLN A 292 27.42 4.74 -3.85
CA GLN A 292 28.37 4.08 -4.74
C GLN A 292 29.46 5.08 -5.16
N ARG A 293 30.72 4.64 -5.10
CA ARG A 293 31.78 5.34 -5.85
C ARG A 293 31.36 5.31 -7.33
N PRO A 294 31.31 6.47 -8.02
CA PRO A 294 31.00 6.48 -9.43
C PRO A 294 31.97 5.54 -10.16
N VAL A 295 31.42 4.62 -10.94
CA VAL A 295 32.23 3.79 -11.85
C VAL A 295 32.79 4.76 -12.89
N VAL A 296 34.05 5.13 -12.74
CA VAL A 296 34.77 5.91 -13.73
C VAL A 296 35.01 4.96 -14.90
N THR A 297 34.20 5.03 -15.94
CA THR A 297 34.50 4.37 -17.21
C THR A 297 35.76 5.05 -17.76
N PRO A 298 36.90 4.36 -17.89
CA PRO A 298 38.06 4.94 -18.54
C PRO A 298 37.65 5.29 -19.98
N CYS A 299 37.91 6.53 -20.40
CA CYS A 299 37.77 6.89 -21.80
C CYS A 299 38.79 6.05 -22.57
N GLU A 300 38.34 5.12 -23.42
CA GLU A 300 39.24 4.44 -24.35
C GLU A 300 39.79 5.50 -25.28
N ALA A 301 41.05 5.88 -25.08
CA ALA A 301 41.77 6.71 -26.03
C ALA A 301 41.95 5.87 -27.30
N GLU A 302 41.18 6.23 -28.33
CA GLU A 302 41.35 5.74 -29.70
C GLU A 302 42.81 5.98 -30.10
N LYS A 303 43.54 4.90 -30.39
CA LYS A 303 44.93 4.93 -30.85
C LYS A 303 45.00 4.90 -32.36
#